data_AF-A0A161S7X0-F1
#
_entry.id   AF-A0A161S7X0-F1
#
_cell.length_a   1.000
_cell.length_b   1.000
_cell.length_c   1.000
_cell.angle_alpha   90.00
_cell.angle_beta   90.00
_cell.angle_gamma   90.00
#
_symmetry.space_group_name_H-M   'P 1'
#
loop_
_entity.id
_entity.type
_entity.pdbx_description
1 polymer ?
#
loop_
_entity_poly.entity_id
_entity_poly.type
_entity_poly.pdbx_seq_one_letter_code
_entity_poly.pdbx_strand_id
1 'polypeptide(L)'
;MKKSYSSIEEINADLEILKVQRDIHYYKITQSLDSIKSELTPNNLVRNTFGSVTSFVKGSNNVQAFLISAVMKYFFKKVRKRNTDNL
;
A
#
# COMPACT_ATOMS: atom_id res chain seq x y z
N MET A 1 -8.63 34.60 -0.81
CA MET A 1 -8.57 35.95 -0.19
C MET A 1 -7.10 36.29 0.03
N LYS A 2 -6.59 37.42 -0.47
CA LYS A 2 -5.19 37.82 -0.26
C LYS A 2 -5.07 38.37 1.17
N LYS A 3 -4.20 37.78 2.01
CA LYS A 3 -3.91 38.36 3.35
C LYS A 3 -3.27 39.74 3.14
N SER A 4 -3.78 40.73 3.87
CA SER A 4 -3.19 42.07 3.93
C SER A 4 -2.56 42.23 5.31
N TYR A 5 -1.25 42.44 5.35
CA TYR A 5 -0.53 42.62 6.61
C TYR A 5 -0.48 44.10 6.97
N SER A 6 -0.67 44.38 8.26
CA SER A 6 -0.63 45.73 8.81
C SER A 6 0.78 46.14 9.25
N SER A 7 1.66 45.17 9.56
CA SER A 7 3.04 45.43 9.99
C SER A 7 4.00 44.29 9.63
N ILE A 8 5.31 44.54 9.75
CA ILE A 8 6.37 43.55 9.48
C ILE A 8 6.37 42.45 10.57
N GLU A 9 6.00 42.80 11.80
CA GLU A 9 5.89 41.88 12.93
C GLU A 9 4.81 40.82 12.67
N GLU A 10 3.69 41.23 12.07
CA GLU A 10 2.61 40.32 11.66
C GLU A 10 3.09 39.31 10.60
N ILE A 11 3.90 39.79 9.63
CA ILE A 11 4.51 38.92 8.61
C ILE A 11 5.46 37.92 9.25
N ASN A 12 6.29 38.36 10.20
CA ASN A 12 7.27 37.49 10.87
C ASN A 12 6.59 36.41 11.71
N ALA A 13 5.53 36.77 12.44
CA ALA A 13 4.74 35.79 13.20
C ALA A 13 4.10 34.74 12.28
N ASP A 14 3.52 35.15 11.15
CA ASP A 14 2.92 34.23 10.19
C ASP A 14 3.99 33.35 9.52
N LEU A 15 5.18 33.89 9.23
CA LEU A 15 6.32 33.14 8.72
C LEU A 15 6.83 32.09 9.73
N GLU A 16 6.81 32.40 11.01
CA GLU A 16 7.16 31.45 12.07
C GLU A 16 6.14 30.31 12.15
N ILE A 17 4.85 30.63 12.07
CA ILE A 17 3.78 29.63 11.99
C ILE A 17 3.98 28.73 10.76
N LEU A 18 4.27 29.32 9.59
CA LEU A 18 4.51 28.56 8.36
C LEU A 18 5.77 27.68 8.45
N LYS A 19 6.81 28.11 9.15
CA LYS A 19 8.00 27.27 9.42
C LYS A 19 7.61 26.06 10.27
N VAL A 20 6.94 26.28 11.39
CA VAL A 20 6.51 25.19 12.29
C VAL A 20 5.57 24.21 11.57
N GLN A 21 4.60 24.72 10.80
CA GLN A 21 3.70 23.86 10.01
C GLN A 21 4.46 23.01 8.99
N ARG A 22 5.38 23.62 8.24
CA ARG A 22 6.23 22.90 7.29
C ARG A 22 7.00 21.77 7.97
N ASP A 23 7.60 22.04 9.12
CA ASP A 23 8.36 21.04 9.87
C ASP A 23 7.45 19.89 10.32
N ILE A 24 6.26 20.19 10.84
CA ILE A 24 5.25 19.18 11.19
C ILE A 24 4.86 18.33 9.96
N HIS A 25 4.64 18.97 8.81
CA HIS A 25 4.31 18.27 7.57
C HIS A 25 5.46 17.37 7.10
N TYR A 26 6.70 17.84 7.19
CA TYR A 26 7.88 17.05 6.87
C TYR A 26 8.01 15.82 7.78
N TYR A 27 7.82 15.98 9.10
CA TYR A 27 7.81 14.87 10.05
C TYR A 27 6.68 13.87 9.77
N LYS A 28 5.47 14.33 9.42
CA LYS A 28 4.36 13.44 9.05
C LYS A 28 4.66 12.63 7.80
N ILE A 29 5.24 13.25 6.78
CA ILE A 29 5.59 12.57 5.53
C ILE A 29 6.68 11.54 5.78
N THR A 30 7.76 11.91 6.45
CA THR A 30 8.86 10.99 6.77
C THR A 30 8.38 9.81 7.61
N GLN A 31 7.58 10.05 8.64
CA GLN A 31 6.97 8.99 9.45
C GLN A 31 6.05 8.09 8.61
N SER A 32 5.26 8.65 7.70
CA SER A 32 4.40 7.87 6.79
C SER A 32 5.23 7.00 5.84
N LEU A 33 6.36 7.52 5.33
CA LEU A 33 7.27 6.76 4.47
C LEU A 33 7.94 5.60 5.23
N ASP A 34 8.33 5.81 6.48
CA ASP A 34 8.91 4.75 7.32
C ASP A 34 7.87 3.66 7.64
N SER A 35 6.63 4.05 7.93
CA SER A 35 5.50 3.11 8.08
C SER A 35 5.28 2.30 6.80
N ILE A 36 5.20 2.96 5.63
CA ILE A 36 5.03 2.27 4.33
C ILE A 36 6.20 1.32 4.05
N LYS A 37 7.45 1.71 4.34
CA LYS A 37 8.60 0.81 4.20
C LYS A 37 8.47 -0.43 5.10
N SER A 38 8.02 -0.24 6.34
CA SER A 38 7.80 -1.36 7.25
C SER A 38 6.70 -2.30 6.75
N GLU A 39 5.63 -1.79 6.14
CA GLU A 39 4.53 -2.58 5.57
C GLU A 39 4.91 -3.28 4.26
N LEU A 40 5.70 -2.61 3.41
CA LEU A 40 6.23 -3.16 2.16
C LEU A 40 7.43 -4.10 2.35
N THR A 41 7.90 -4.28 3.59
CA THR A 41 8.94 -5.26 3.88
C THR A 41 8.47 -6.64 3.42
N PRO A 42 9.32 -7.45 2.72
CA PRO A 42 8.90 -8.71 2.11
C PRO A 42 8.15 -9.64 3.07
N ASN A 43 8.57 -9.69 4.33
CA ASN A 43 7.92 -10.50 5.37
C ASN A 43 6.46 -10.08 5.65
N ASN A 44 6.19 -8.77 5.69
CA ASN A 44 4.86 -8.24 5.96
C ASN A 44 3.96 -8.33 4.72
N LEU A 45 4.52 -8.09 3.53
CA LEU A 45 3.81 -8.26 2.26
C LEU A 45 3.37 -9.72 2.06
N VAL A 46 4.27 -10.68 2.30
CA VAL A 46 3.95 -12.12 2.22
C VAL A 46 2.92 -12.48 3.28
N ARG A 47 3.08 -12.06 4.54
CA ARG A 47 2.13 -12.38 5.62
C ARG A 47 0.72 -11.82 5.35
N ASN A 48 0.60 -10.60 4.81
CA ASN A 48 -0.69 -9.98 4.51
C ASN A 48 -1.36 -10.60 3.27
N THR A 49 -0.59 -10.91 2.22
CA THR A 49 -1.13 -11.55 1.00
C THR A 49 -1.48 -13.01 1.24
N PHE A 50 -0.60 -13.78 1.89
CA PHE A 50 -0.84 -15.19 2.19
C PHE A 50 -1.95 -15.35 3.23
N GLY A 51 -2.03 -14.48 4.24
CA GLY A 51 -3.11 -14.44 5.23
C GLY A 51 -4.48 -14.14 4.61
N SER A 52 -4.53 -13.22 3.64
CA SER A 52 -5.77 -12.88 2.93
C SER A 52 -6.24 -14.01 2.01
N VAL A 53 -5.33 -14.63 1.26
CA VAL A 53 -5.67 -15.76 0.36
C VAL A 53 -6.11 -16.98 1.16
N THR A 54 -5.40 -17.31 2.24
CA THR A 54 -5.77 -18.45 3.10
C THR A 54 -7.09 -18.22 3.83
N SER A 55 -7.38 -17.00 4.28
CA SER A 55 -8.65 -16.67 4.93
C SER A 55 -9.81 -16.69 3.95
N PHE A 56 -9.61 -16.18 2.72
CA PHE A 56 -10.61 -16.27 1.66
C PHE A 56 -10.93 -17.71 1.28
N VAL A 57 -9.91 -18.57 1.15
CA VAL A 57 -10.09 -20.00 0.86
C VAL A 57 -10.76 -20.75 2.02
N LYS A 58 -10.41 -20.42 3.28
CA LYS A 58 -11.01 -21.04 4.48
C LYS A 58 -12.46 -20.60 4.73
N GLY A 59 -12.83 -19.37 4.33
CA GLY A 59 -14.19 -18.83 4.47
C GLY A 59 -15.12 -19.12 3.29
N SER A 60 -14.62 -19.66 2.18
CA SER A 60 -15.42 -19.94 0.99
C SER A 60 -16.20 -21.25 1.16
N ASN A 61 -17.51 -21.24 0.90
CA ASN A 61 -18.30 -22.46 0.80
C ASN A 61 -17.69 -23.41 -0.24
N ASN A 62 -17.75 -24.73 -0.01
CA ASN A 62 -17.08 -25.79 -0.80
C ASN A 62 -17.12 -25.63 -2.33
N VAL A 63 -18.18 -25.01 -2.87
CA VAL A 63 -18.36 -24.72 -4.32
C VAL A 63 -17.35 -23.68 -4.85
N GLN A 64 -17.06 -22.64 -4.08
CA GLN A 64 -16.11 -21.59 -4.48
C GLN A 64 -14.67 -22.11 -4.48
N ALA A 65 -14.29 -22.91 -3.47
CA ALA A 65 -13.00 -23.59 -3.46
C ALA A 65 -12.81 -24.54 -4.66
N PHE A 66 -13.89 -25.22 -5.09
CA PHE A 66 -13.88 -26.05 -6.29
C PHE A 66 -13.68 -25.23 -7.58
N LEU A 67 -14.37 -24.09 -7.72
CA LEU A 67 -14.19 -23.19 -8.85
C LEU A 67 -12.77 -22.61 -8.90
N ILE A 68 -12.24 -22.16 -7.76
CA ILE A 68 -10.88 -21.63 -7.66
C ILE A 68 -9.86 -22.70 -8.03
N SER A 69 -9.99 -23.92 -7.50
CA SER A 69 -9.07 -25.02 -7.83
C SER A 69 -9.15 -25.46 -9.30
N ALA A 70 -10.34 -25.45 -9.91
CA ALA A 70 -10.50 -25.74 -11.34
C ALA A 70 -9.84 -24.69 -12.24
N VAL A 71 -10.04 -23.41 -11.94
CA VAL A 71 -9.40 -22.29 -12.66
C VAL A 71 -7.88 -22.36 -12.49
N MET A 72 -7.40 -22.59 -11.28
CA MET A 72 -5.97 -22.75 -11.01
C MET A 72 -5.39 -23.93 -11.79
N LYS A 73 -6.04 -25.11 -11.81
CA LYS A 73 -5.60 -26.28 -12.57
C LYS A 73 -5.55 -26.00 -14.07
N TYR A 74 -6.51 -25.25 -14.61
CA TYR A 74 -6.50 -24.84 -16.01
C TYR A 74 -5.33 -23.90 -16.33
N PHE A 75 -5.07 -22.91 -15.47
CA PHE A 75 -3.93 -22.01 -15.61
C PHE A 75 -2.59 -22.74 -15.51
N PHE A 76 -2.40 -23.62 -14.52
CA PHE A 76 -1.18 -24.43 -14.40
C PHE A 76 -0.97 -25.35 -15.61
N LYS A 77 -2.03 -25.98 -16.13
CA LYS A 77 -1.96 -26.79 -17.36
C LYS A 77 -1.58 -25.94 -18.57
N LYS A 78 -2.14 -24.73 -18.70
CA LYS A 78 -1.86 -23.79 -19.79
C LYS A 78 -0.45 -23.20 -19.71
N VAL A 79 0.08 -22.95 -18.51
CA VAL A 79 1.46 -22.48 -18.29
C VAL A 79 2.45 -23.61 -18.58
N ARG A 80 2.20 -24.84 -18.08
CA ARG A 80 3.06 -26.00 -18.35
C ARG A 80 3.14 -26.34 -19.84
N LYS A 81 2.02 -26.30 -20.56
CA LYS A 81 1.98 -26.56 -22.00
C LYS A 81 2.82 -25.56 -22.81
N ARG A 82 2.78 -24.27 -22.45
CA ARG A 82 3.62 -23.25 -23.09
C ARG A 82 5.12 -23.49 -22.90
N ASN A 83 5.56 -24.11 -21.80
CA ASN A 83 6.98 -24.40 -21.59
C ASN A 83 7.44 -25.69 -22.30
N THR A 84 6.55 -26.62 -22.61
CA THR A 84 6.88 -27.84 -23.39
C THR A 84 6.87 -27.60 -24.90
N ASP A 85 6.15 -26.59 -25.38
CA ASP A 85 6.07 -26.26 -26.80
C ASP A 85 7.21 -25.31 -27.25
N ASN A 86 8.04 -24.82 -26.31
CA ASN A 86 9.20 -23.94 -26.54
C ASN A 86 10.55 -24.69 -26.32
N LEU A 87 10.55 -26.03 -26.36
CA LEU A 87 11.74 -26.87 -26.29
C LEU A 87 11.92 -27.67 -27.58
#